data_AF-A7RN51-F1
#
_entry.id   AF-A7RN51-F1
#
_cell.length_a   1.000
_cell.length_b   1.000
_cell.length_c   1.000
_cell.angle_alpha   90.00
_cell.angle_beta   90.00
_cell.angle_gamma   90.00
#
_symmetry.space_group_name_H-M   'P 1'
#
loop_
_entity.id
_entity.type
_entity.pdbx_description
1 polymer ?
#
loop_
_entity_poly.entity_id
_entity_poly.type
_entity_poly.pdbx_seq_one_letter_code
_entity_poly.pdbx_strand_id
1 'polypeptide(L)'
;MAAQVCSDVSEAIEICPIRRLYLKPIAKLTIQVSLPEIKVAGVSISNWEVMEKLKAMVAPDQFAVLRVVESTLEMIRFEAETETKGVLSKFIDKLDGNVIKLGGFADPLKVRAKETKLKFPKMHEWDSFFRDAKELNECKPGERPDTITIKGLPSKWFATQQSGDKPCENTVISVFQHFGKIRCIDIPILDSYRQQITNNKSEFQTFYFGSHLHFDVYIQFKQYQGFTSAMTSFKGMKLVHISEEGRAAAANIMVDFDRTSHLSAKNIEARDRERKRIIEKEKEEEERKRKEEEELERRKHQERMEIQRREAEKVKQMMDELRKKEERRRKREEKRRKKKEEQERLEQQRRQREQRIAEKRKRLEEQRKVESLHLLKELLKRVADKRAEEEEEKRKREKELDMLRQIEEKKRKLEEEERLKEEVEKQKKIKLEQQEKELRDKLLKNLKEMKERKQELERELLRKQIKNKVKLNSIIKK
;
A
#
# COMPACT_ATOMS: atom_id res chain seq x y z
N MET A 1 -9.40 50.71 37.69
CA MET A 1 -10.05 51.09 38.96
C MET A 1 -10.76 49.85 39.47
N ALA A 2 -10.84 49.59 40.77
CA ALA A 2 -11.58 48.45 41.30
C ALA A 2 -12.64 48.98 42.26
N ALA A 3 -13.79 48.30 42.32
CA ALA A 3 -14.82 48.63 43.31
C ALA A 3 -14.28 48.35 44.72
N GLN A 4 -14.49 49.29 45.63
CA GLN A 4 -14.08 49.21 47.04
C GLN A 4 -15.32 49.01 47.91
N VAL A 5 -15.17 48.30 49.03
CA VAL A 5 -16.26 48.18 50.00
C VAL A 5 -16.60 49.58 50.53
N CYS A 6 -17.89 49.89 50.58
CA CYS A 6 -18.40 51.16 51.10
C CYS A 6 -19.11 50.87 52.42
N SER A 7 -18.57 51.36 53.54
CA SER A 7 -19.13 51.04 54.87
C SER A 7 -20.29 51.97 55.26
N ASP A 8 -20.22 53.23 54.84
CA ASP A 8 -21.24 54.25 55.09
C ASP A 8 -21.93 54.65 53.77
N VAL A 9 -23.25 54.66 53.72
CA VAL A 9 -24.04 55.06 52.54
C VAL A 9 -24.94 56.27 52.81
N SER A 10 -24.74 56.98 53.92
CA SER A 10 -25.58 58.11 54.36
C SER A 10 -25.64 59.28 53.35
N GLU A 11 -24.53 59.60 52.68
CA GLU A 11 -24.44 60.67 51.68
C GLU A 11 -24.78 60.18 50.25
N ALA A 12 -25.31 58.97 50.08
CA ALA A 12 -25.60 58.40 48.76
C ALA A 12 -26.94 58.93 48.20
N ILE A 13 -26.92 59.38 46.93
CA ILE A 13 -28.07 59.89 46.19
C ILE A 13 -28.46 58.87 45.13
N GLU A 14 -29.72 58.46 45.10
CA GLU A 14 -30.22 57.43 44.18
C GLU A 14 -30.26 57.92 42.71
N ILE A 15 -29.79 57.09 41.79
CA ILE A 15 -29.92 57.32 40.33
C ILE A 15 -30.90 56.31 39.72
N CYS A 16 -30.76 55.04 40.09
CA CYS A 16 -31.55 53.96 39.51
C CYS A 16 -31.96 52.94 40.58
N PRO A 17 -33.18 53.07 41.13
CA PRO A 17 -33.71 52.18 42.17
C PRO A 17 -33.68 50.71 41.77
N ILE A 18 -34.14 50.43 40.55
CA ILE A 18 -34.27 49.08 39.98
C ILE A 18 -32.92 48.35 39.97
N ARG A 19 -31.83 49.10 39.78
CA ARG A 19 -30.45 48.58 39.74
C ARG A 19 -29.67 48.83 41.01
N ARG A 20 -30.29 49.46 42.03
CA ARG A 20 -29.66 49.83 43.30
C ARG A 20 -28.35 50.62 43.09
N LEU A 21 -28.38 51.55 42.14
CA LEU A 21 -27.26 52.42 41.80
C LEU A 21 -27.47 53.82 42.39
N TYR A 22 -26.42 54.31 43.02
CA TYR A 22 -26.37 55.57 43.76
C TYR A 22 -25.09 56.34 43.42
N LEU A 23 -25.09 57.65 43.68
CA LEU A 23 -23.92 58.52 43.65
C LEU A 23 -23.55 58.91 45.06
N LYS A 24 -22.28 58.74 45.41
CA LYS A 24 -21.74 59.19 46.69
C LYS A 24 -20.67 60.26 46.45
N PRO A 25 -20.65 61.36 47.21
CA PRO A 25 -19.58 62.35 47.11
C PRO A 25 -18.20 61.73 47.36
N ILE A 26 -17.23 62.14 46.55
CA ILE A 26 -15.82 61.78 46.75
C ILE A 26 -15.24 62.76 47.76
N ALA A 27 -14.88 62.26 48.94
CA ALA A 27 -14.30 63.03 50.02
C ALA A 27 -12.79 62.75 50.11
N LYS A 28 -11.99 63.49 49.34
CA LYS A 28 -10.54 63.30 49.25
C LYS A 28 -9.76 64.47 49.83
N LEU A 29 -8.67 64.18 50.53
CA LEU A 29 -7.68 65.16 50.98
C LEU A 29 -6.27 64.79 50.55
N THR A 30 -5.42 65.79 50.44
CA THR A 30 -3.98 65.66 50.25
C THR A 30 -3.31 66.04 51.57
N ILE A 31 -2.48 65.14 52.10
CA ILE A 31 -1.68 65.38 53.29
C ILE A 31 -0.22 65.48 52.88
N GLN A 32 0.43 66.57 53.22
CA GLN A 32 1.85 66.79 52.98
C GLN A 32 2.57 66.83 54.33
N VAL A 33 3.51 65.91 54.52
CA VAL A 33 4.37 65.86 55.71
C VAL A 33 5.75 66.36 55.30
N SER A 34 6.18 67.47 55.89
CA SER A 34 7.50 68.05 55.63
C SER A 34 8.53 67.38 56.53
N LEU A 35 9.56 66.81 55.92
CA LEU A 35 10.66 66.13 56.58
C LEU A 35 11.72 67.16 57.04
N PRO A 36 12.33 66.97 58.22
CA PRO A 36 13.47 67.79 58.63
C PRO A 36 14.71 67.45 57.79
N GLU A 37 15.67 68.37 57.73
CA GLU A 37 16.93 68.16 57.03
C GLU A 37 17.75 67.10 57.78
N ILE A 38 17.85 65.90 57.21
CA ILE A 38 18.54 64.77 57.85
C ILE A 38 20.04 64.99 57.71
N LYS A 39 20.68 65.46 58.80
CA LYS A 39 22.13 65.77 58.84
C LYS A 39 23.04 64.53 58.87
N VAL A 40 22.47 63.35 59.14
CA VAL A 40 23.22 62.09 59.28
C VAL A 40 22.96 61.20 58.06
N ALA A 41 24.02 60.93 57.29
CA ALA A 41 23.94 60.03 56.14
C ALA A 41 23.54 58.61 56.56
N GLY A 42 22.56 58.02 55.86
CA GLY A 42 22.09 56.65 56.10
C GLY A 42 20.85 56.52 57.00
N VAL A 43 20.34 57.62 57.56
CA VAL A 43 19.08 57.64 58.31
C VAL A 43 17.93 58.01 57.37
N SER A 44 16.88 57.19 57.31
CA SER A 44 15.70 57.42 56.47
C SER A 44 14.41 57.30 57.28
N ILE A 45 13.43 58.16 57.00
CA ILE A 45 12.11 58.10 57.63
C ILE A 45 11.24 57.07 56.89
N SER A 46 10.66 56.13 57.63
CA SER A 46 9.74 55.15 57.06
C SER A 46 8.39 55.79 56.72
N ASN A 47 7.98 55.70 55.46
CA ASN A 47 6.65 56.15 55.02
C ASN A 47 5.52 55.48 55.82
N TRP A 48 5.71 54.21 56.22
CA TRP A 48 4.73 53.47 57.02
C TRP A 48 4.61 54.02 58.44
N GLU A 49 5.71 54.38 59.08
CA GLU A 49 5.68 54.95 60.44
C GLU A 49 4.93 56.28 60.46
N VAL A 50 5.18 57.15 59.46
CA VAL A 50 4.42 58.40 59.28
C VAL A 50 2.95 58.11 59.01
N MET A 51 2.64 57.10 58.21
CA MET A 51 1.26 56.66 57.92
C MET A 51 0.52 56.22 59.18
N GLU A 52 1.14 55.44 60.07
CA GLU A 52 0.54 55.01 61.34
C GLU A 52 0.32 56.18 62.31
N LYS A 53 1.25 57.15 62.35
CA LYS A 53 1.06 58.37 63.13
C LYS A 53 -0.13 59.19 62.62
N LEU A 54 -0.29 59.31 61.29
CA LEU A 54 -1.45 59.97 60.69
C LEU A 54 -2.76 59.25 61.05
N LYS A 55 -2.80 57.92 61.03
CA LYS A 55 -3.97 57.13 61.46
C LYS A 55 -4.29 57.36 62.94
N ALA A 56 -3.27 57.37 63.80
CA ALA A 56 -3.45 57.63 65.22
C ALA A 56 -4.03 59.03 65.51
N MET A 57 -3.63 60.04 64.73
CA MET A 57 -4.14 61.41 64.89
C MET A 57 -5.63 61.56 64.55
N VAL A 58 -6.15 60.77 63.61
CA VAL A 58 -7.55 60.88 63.17
C VAL A 58 -8.50 59.98 63.96
N ALA A 59 -7.98 59.06 64.78
CA ALA A 59 -8.77 58.16 65.62
C ALA A 59 -9.84 58.92 66.46
N PRO A 60 -11.00 58.30 66.74
CA PRO A 60 -11.41 56.93 66.39
C PRO A 60 -11.83 56.73 64.93
N ASP A 61 -11.97 57.81 64.17
CA ASP A 61 -12.30 57.75 62.75
C ASP A 61 -11.15 57.13 61.93
N GLN A 62 -11.47 56.57 60.77
CA GLN A 62 -10.50 55.88 59.90
C GLN A 62 -10.53 56.39 58.46
N PHE A 63 -9.39 56.32 57.79
CA PHE A 63 -9.30 56.55 56.35
C PHE A 63 -9.92 55.38 55.59
N ALA A 64 -10.76 55.66 54.60
CA ALA A 64 -11.23 54.64 53.66
C ALA A 64 -10.09 54.20 52.75
N VAL A 65 -9.27 55.16 52.30
CA VAL A 65 -8.04 54.91 51.55
C VAL A 65 -6.98 55.87 52.07
N LEU A 66 -5.77 55.39 52.30
CA LEU A 66 -4.60 56.22 52.57
C LEU A 66 -3.44 55.64 51.77
N ARG A 67 -2.85 56.44 50.88
CA ARG A 67 -1.75 56.00 50.01
C ARG A 67 -0.67 57.08 49.90
N VAL A 68 0.58 56.63 49.80
CA VAL A 68 1.71 57.50 49.46
C VAL A 68 1.66 57.79 47.97
N VAL A 69 1.63 59.07 47.59
CA VAL A 69 1.66 59.51 46.19
C VAL A 69 3.09 59.88 45.78
N GLU A 70 3.81 60.53 46.67
CA GLU A 70 5.15 61.05 46.42
C GLU A 70 5.94 61.02 47.72
N SER A 71 7.19 60.57 47.66
CA SER A 71 8.11 60.53 48.80
C SER A 71 9.46 61.04 48.32
N THR A 72 9.93 62.11 48.95
CA THR A 72 11.19 62.78 48.66
C THR A 72 11.96 62.98 49.97
N LEU A 73 13.20 63.45 49.91
CA LEU A 73 14.00 63.75 51.11
C LEU A 73 13.42 64.90 51.95
N GLU A 74 12.62 65.77 51.36
CA GLU A 74 12.06 66.97 52.01
C GLU A 74 10.60 66.83 52.39
N MET A 75 9.84 65.95 51.72
CA MET A 75 8.41 65.79 51.97
C MET A 75 7.86 64.44 51.53
N ILE A 76 6.81 64.02 52.23
CA ILE A 76 5.96 62.89 51.86
C ILE A 76 4.55 63.42 51.59
N ARG A 77 4.01 63.14 50.40
CA ARG A 77 2.64 63.46 50.01
C ARG A 77 1.79 62.20 50.05
N PHE A 78 0.74 62.23 50.85
CA PHE A 78 -0.29 61.22 50.91
C PHE A 78 -1.57 61.73 50.22
N GLU A 79 -2.26 60.82 49.54
CA GLU A 79 -3.64 60.99 49.15
C GLU A 79 -4.50 60.12 50.05
N ALA A 80 -5.51 60.73 50.64
CA ALA A 80 -6.42 60.09 51.54
C ALA A 80 -7.87 60.31 51.10
N GLU A 81 -8.70 59.30 51.32
CA GLU A 81 -10.13 59.34 51.09
C GLU A 81 -10.85 58.98 52.40
N THR A 82 -11.89 59.75 52.74
CA THR A 82 -12.76 59.50 53.88
C THR A 82 -14.11 58.95 53.42
N GLU A 83 -14.86 58.37 54.34
CA GLU A 83 -16.19 57.83 54.01
C GLU A 83 -17.20 58.94 53.73
N THR A 84 -17.14 60.09 54.39
CA THR A 84 -18.08 61.20 54.20
C THR A 84 -17.36 62.55 54.15
N LYS A 85 -18.02 63.57 53.62
CA LYS A 85 -17.50 64.96 53.64
C LYS A 85 -17.45 65.54 55.05
N GLY A 86 -18.36 65.13 55.94
CA GLY A 86 -18.30 65.51 57.35
C GLY A 86 -17.01 65.04 58.03
N VAL A 87 -16.61 63.78 57.80
CA VAL A 87 -15.36 63.23 58.34
C VAL A 87 -14.13 63.89 57.69
N LEU A 88 -14.21 64.24 56.39
CA LEU A 88 -13.15 64.97 55.69
C LEU A 88 -12.79 66.29 56.39
N SER A 89 -13.80 67.09 56.74
CA SER A 89 -13.58 68.36 57.45
C SER A 89 -12.90 68.13 58.79
N LYS A 90 -13.39 67.15 59.58
CA LYS A 90 -12.76 66.76 60.86
C LYS A 90 -11.31 66.35 60.69
N PHE A 91 -10.97 65.67 59.60
CA PHE A 91 -9.59 65.22 59.34
C PHE A 91 -8.68 66.39 59.02
N ILE A 92 -9.15 67.35 58.22
CA ILE A 92 -8.39 68.57 57.92
C ILE A 92 -8.11 69.33 59.23
N ASP A 93 -9.12 69.51 60.08
CA ASP A 93 -8.98 70.21 61.38
C ASP A 93 -8.02 69.47 62.34
N LYS A 94 -8.02 68.12 62.34
CA LYS A 94 -7.12 67.30 63.16
C LYS A 94 -5.70 67.18 62.60
N LEU A 95 -5.47 67.41 61.32
CA LEU A 95 -4.17 67.15 60.67
C LEU A 95 -3.43 68.42 60.28
N ASP A 96 -4.10 69.43 59.74
CA ASP A 96 -3.43 70.64 59.24
C ASP A 96 -2.82 71.45 60.40
N GLY A 97 -1.56 71.82 60.26
CA GLY A 97 -0.83 72.59 61.27
C GLY A 97 -0.28 71.77 62.44
N ASN A 98 -0.63 70.49 62.53
CA ASN A 98 -0.10 69.60 63.55
C ASN A 98 1.28 69.04 63.19
N VAL A 99 1.94 68.43 64.18
CA VAL A 99 3.31 67.90 64.03
C VAL A 99 3.40 66.45 64.49
N ILE A 100 4.24 65.66 63.80
CA ILE A 100 4.53 64.27 64.15
C ILE A 100 5.94 64.18 64.71
N LYS A 101 6.07 63.60 65.90
CA LYS A 101 7.38 63.27 66.51
C LYS A 101 7.70 61.81 66.24
N LEU A 102 8.85 61.55 65.62
CA LEU A 102 9.38 60.20 65.41
C LEU A 102 10.55 59.94 66.36
N GLY A 103 10.73 58.67 66.74
CA GLY A 103 11.91 58.27 67.50
C GLY A 103 13.17 58.44 66.66
N GLY A 104 14.22 59.01 67.24
CA GLY A 104 15.51 59.20 66.55
C GLY A 104 15.67 60.50 65.74
N PHE A 105 14.64 61.36 65.71
CA PHE A 105 14.73 62.69 65.08
C PHE A 105 14.43 63.78 66.12
N ALA A 106 15.31 64.79 66.18
CA ALA A 106 15.13 65.93 67.09
C ALA A 106 14.02 66.88 66.61
N ASP A 107 13.97 67.10 65.30
CA ASP A 107 13.01 68.02 64.68
C ASP A 107 11.70 67.31 64.35
N PRO A 108 10.55 67.90 64.74
CA PRO A 108 9.25 67.31 64.44
C PRO A 108 8.85 67.55 62.98
N LEU A 109 8.12 66.59 62.44
CA LEU A 109 7.58 66.61 61.08
C LEU A 109 6.35 67.50 61.02
N LYS A 110 6.30 68.47 60.10
CA LYS A 110 5.15 69.36 59.96
C LYS A 110 4.11 68.77 59.02
N VAL A 111 2.86 68.65 59.48
CA VAL A 111 1.74 68.11 58.70
C VAL A 111 0.91 69.26 58.14
N ARG A 112 0.63 69.20 56.84
CA ARG A 112 -0.31 70.08 56.14
C ARG A 112 -1.37 69.25 55.46
N ALA A 113 -2.65 69.52 55.72
CA ALA A 113 -3.75 68.79 55.14
C ALA A 113 -4.70 69.75 54.43
N LYS A 114 -5.15 69.38 53.23
CA LYS A 114 -6.10 70.18 52.45
C LYS A 114 -7.04 69.30 51.65
N GLU A 115 -8.29 69.76 51.46
CA GLU A 115 -9.23 69.10 50.55
C GLU A 115 -8.67 69.07 49.13
N THR A 116 -8.74 67.90 48.51
CA THR A 116 -8.28 67.69 47.14
C THR A 116 -9.34 68.17 46.16
N LYS A 117 -9.01 69.20 45.37
CA LYS A 117 -9.86 69.63 44.25
C LYS A 117 -9.81 68.59 43.14
N LEU A 118 -10.92 67.88 42.95
CA LEU A 118 -11.06 66.89 41.89
C LEU A 118 -11.07 67.59 40.52
N LYS A 119 -10.29 67.05 39.58
CA LYS A 119 -10.32 67.51 38.19
C LYS A 119 -11.65 67.10 37.58
N PHE A 120 -12.44 68.07 37.15
CA PHE A 120 -13.71 67.88 36.46
C PHE A 120 -13.92 69.06 35.51
N PRO A 121 -14.35 68.83 34.26
CA PRO A 121 -14.53 69.91 33.30
C PRO A 121 -15.60 70.90 33.79
N LYS A 122 -15.35 72.20 33.61
CA LYS A 122 -16.33 73.24 33.94
C LYS A 122 -17.17 73.60 32.72
N MET A 123 -18.32 74.24 32.98
CA MET A 123 -19.25 74.66 31.93
C MET A 123 -18.60 75.50 30.84
N HIS A 124 -17.78 76.46 31.24
CA HIS A 124 -17.06 77.31 30.30
C HIS A 124 -16.11 76.52 29.38
N GLU A 125 -15.55 75.39 29.83
CA GLU A 125 -14.56 74.63 29.08
C GLU A 125 -15.22 73.92 27.88
N TRP A 126 -16.38 73.30 28.08
CA TRP A 126 -17.11 72.68 26.97
C TRP A 126 -17.77 73.74 26.09
N ASP A 127 -18.33 74.80 26.67
CA ASP A 127 -18.94 75.88 25.88
C ASP A 127 -17.91 76.59 24.98
N SER A 128 -16.69 76.83 25.49
CA SER A 128 -15.62 77.41 24.67
C SER A 128 -15.10 76.42 23.64
N PHE A 129 -14.92 75.16 24.01
CA PHE A 129 -14.43 74.13 23.08
C PHE A 129 -15.31 74.04 21.83
N PHE A 130 -16.63 73.93 21.99
CA PHE A 130 -17.53 73.77 20.85
C PHE A 130 -17.73 75.06 20.05
N ARG A 131 -17.74 76.23 20.73
CA ARG A 131 -17.84 77.54 20.06
C ARG A 131 -16.60 77.86 19.22
N ASP A 132 -15.41 77.56 19.73
CA ASP A 132 -14.15 77.96 19.10
C ASP A 132 -13.69 76.94 18.03
N ALA A 133 -14.26 75.73 18.03
CA ALA A 133 -13.94 74.67 17.07
C ALA A 133 -14.61 74.89 15.71
N LYS A 134 -13.90 75.55 14.78
CA LYS A 134 -14.39 75.87 13.43
C LYS A 134 -14.86 74.68 12.58
N GLU A 135 -14.33 73.49 12.85
CA GLU A 135 -14.67 72.26 12.11
C GLU A 135 -15.94 71.58 12.64
N LEU A 136 -16.48 72.02 13.78
CA LEU A 136 -17.67 71.46 14.41
C LEU A 136 -18.89 72.33 14.13
N ASN A 137 -20.04 71.69 13.96
CA ASN A 137 -21.31 72.38 13.74
C ASN A 137 -22.26 72.14 14.92
N GLU A 138 -22.53 73.18 15.72
CA GLU A 138 -23.41 73.11 16.89
C GLU A 138 -24.86 72.68 16.59
N CYS A 139 -25.31 72.81 15.33
CA CYS A 139 -26.63 72.31 14.92
C CYS A 139 -26.65 70.79 14.71
N LYS A 140 -25.48 70.15 14.60
CA LYS A 140 -25.37 68.71 14.38
C LYS A 140 -25.19 67.96 15.72
N PRO A 141 -25.97 66.88 15.94
CA PRO A 141 -25.77 66.01 17.10
C PRO A 141 -24.36 65.41 17.14
N GLY A 142 -23.72 65.42 18.31
CA GLY A 142 -22.35 64.90 18.49
C GLY A 142 -21.24 65.86 18.06
N GLU A 143 -21.59 67.06 17.58
CA GLU A 143 -20.67 68.16 17.29
C GLU A 143 -20.95 69.39 18.20
N ARG A 144 -21.63 69.15 19.31
CA ARG A 144 -22.08 70.14 20.30
C ARG A 144 -22.01 69.53 21.71
N PRO A 145 -22.19 70.30 22.80
CA PRO A 145 -22.14 69.75 24.16
C PRO A 145 -23.40 68.93 24.48
N ASP A 146 -23.53 67.77 23.85
CA ASP A 146 -24.63 66.82 24.05
C ASP A 146 -24.15 65.40 24.38
N THR A 147 -22.85 65.15 24.30
CA THR A 147 -22.26 63.82 24.47
C THR A 147 -21.31 63.78 25.67
N ILE A 148 -21.64 62.94 26.66
CA ILE A 148 -20.77 62.64 27.80
C ILE A 148 -19.97 61.37 27.52
N THR A 149 -18.75 61.34 28.05
CA THR A 149 -17.87 60.18 28.07
C THR A 149 -17.68 59.76 29.52
N ILE A 150 -17.95 58.49 29.81
CA ILE A 150 -17.74 57.93 31.14
C ILE A 150 -16.81 56.74 31.01
N LYS A 151 -15.71 56.76 31.76
CA LYS A 151 -14.70 55.71 31.78
C LYS A 151 -14.65 55.01 33.13
N GLY A 152 -14.40 53.71 33.09
CA GLY A 152 -14.21 52.89 34.30
C GLY A 152 -15.51 52.47 35.00
N LEU A 153 -16.63 52.34 34.29
CA LEU A 153 -17.87 51.80 34.87
C LEU A 153 -17.73 50.30 35.13
N PRO A 154 -18.12 49.75 36.31
CA PRO A 154 -18.03 48.32 36.56
C PRO A 154 -19.03 47.52 35.71
N SER A 155 -18.56 46.60 34.85
CA SER A 155 -19.40 45.87 33.89
C SER A 155 -20.52 45.08 34.57
N LYS A 156 -20.24 44.42 35.70
CA LYS A 156 -21.22 43.62 36.45
C LYS A 156 -22.42 44.42 36.95
N TRP A 157 -22.24 45.72 37.24
CA TRP A 157 -23.33 46.58 37.72
C TRP A 157 -24.32 46.94 36.61
N PHE A 158 -23.92 46.79 35.35
CA PHE A 158 -24.72 47.09 34.17
C PHE A 158 -25.05 45.83 33.35
N ALA A 159 -24.67 44.65 33.82
CA ALA A 159 -24.97 43.37 33.18
C ALA A 159 -26.41 42.91 33.45
N THR A 160 -26.90 42.03 32.61
CA THR A 160 -28.11 41.23 32.83
C THR A 160 -27.72 39.77 33.02
N GLN A 161 -28.63 38.96 33.55
CA GLN A 161 -28.40 37.52 33.70
C GLN A 161 -28.07 36.83 32.36
N GLN A 162 -28.53 37.40 31.25
CA GLN A 162 -28.26 36.91 29.89
C GLN A 162 -26.91 37.36 29.34
N SER A 163 -26.38 38.52 29.76
CA SER A 163 -25.14 39.09 29.21
C SER A 163 -23.87 38.63 29.93
N GLY A 164 -23.99 37.82 30.99
CA GLY A 164 -22.87 37.32 31.77
C GLY A 164 -22.08 38.47 32.40
N ASP A 165 -20.79 38.56 32.09
CA ASP A 165 -19.90 39.61 32.62
C ASP A 165 -19.87 40.90 31.78
N LYS A 166 -20.57 40.94 30.63
CA LYS A 166 -20.60 42.13 29.74
C LYS A 166 -21.74 43.07 30.13
N PRO A 167 -21.54 44.41 30.01
CA PRO A 167 -22.61 45.37 30.23
C PRO A 167 -23.70 45.19 29.17
N CYS A 168 -24.94 45.53 29.52
CA CYS A 168 -26.07 45.51 28.59
C CYS A 168 -26.45 46.94 28.21
N GLU A 169 -26.53 47.22 26.91
CA GLU A 169 -26.87 48.55 26.37
C GLU A 169 -28.19 49.10 26.94
N ASN A 170 -29.24 48.27 26.96
CA ASN A 170 -30.54 48.65 27.50
C ASN A 170 -30.49 49.00 29.00
N THR A 171 -29.63 48.33 29.77
CA THR A 171 -29.41 48.66 31.18
C THR A 171 -28.76 50.04 31.31
N VAL A 172 -27.72 50.30 30.51
CA VAL A 172 -27.05 51.60 30.52
C VAL A 172 -28.02 52.71 30.12
N ILE A 173 -28.81 52.52 29.05
CA ILE A 173 -29.86 53.46 28.64
C ILE A 173 -30.83 53.72 29.80
N SER A 174 -31.36 52.66 30.44
CA SER A 174 -32.30 52.80 31.54
C SER A 174 -31.75 53.58 32.74
N VAL A 175 -30.47 53.40 33.09
CA VAL A 175 -29.83 54.11 34.20
C VAL A 175 -29.62 55.59 33.86
N PHE A 176 -29.06 55.88 32.69
CA PHE A 176 -28.67 57.25 32.33
C PHE A 176 -29.83 58.09 31.78
N GLN A 177 -30.95 57.45 31.39
CA GLN A 177 -32.17 58.15 31.01
C GLN A 177 -32.78 58.95 32.17
N HIS A 178 -32.39 58.67 33.42
CA HIS A 178 -32.71 59.47 34.59
C HIS A 178 -32.32 60.96 34.42
N PHE A 179 -31.21 61.25 33.74
CA PHE A 179 -30.73 62.63 33.54
C PHE A 179 -31.38 63.34 32.35
N GLY A 180 -31.89 62.58 31.37
CA GLY A 180 -32.51 63.13 30.18
C GLY A 180 -32.68 62.10 29.06
N LYS A 181 -33.44 62.47 28.03
CA LYS A 181 -33.72 61.57 26.89
C LYS A 181 -32.44 61.29 26.09
N ILE A 182 -32.04 60.03 26.03
CA ILE A 182 -30.87 59.58 25.27
C ILE A 182 -31.21 59.54 23.76
N ARG A 183 -30.28 60.00 22.93
CA ARG A 183 -30.34 59.95 21.47
C ARG A 183 -29.64 58.71 20.93
N CYS A 184 -28.41 58.50 21.37
CA CYS A 184 -27.53 57.43 20.91
C CYS A 184 -26.56 57.09 22.03
N ILE A 185 -26.12 55.84 22.07
CA ILE A 185 -25.14 55.33 23.00
C ILE A 185 -24.14 54.46 22.23
N ASP A 186 -22.88 54.49 22.63
CA ASP A 186 -21.85 53.57 22.13
C ASP A 186 -21.04 53.01 23.29
N ILE A 187 -21.00 51.67 23.36
CA ILE A 187 -20.23 50.93 24.36
C ILE A 187 -19.13 50.16 23.60
N PRO A 188 -17.87 50.65 23.57
CA PRO A 188 -16.80 50.08 22.77
C PRO A 188 -16.55 48.59 23.01
N ILE A 189 -16.71 48.11 24.24
CA ILE A 189 -16.46 46.71 24.62
C ILE A 189 -17.50 45.72 24.02
N LEU A 190 -18.64 46.22 23.55
CA LEU A 190 -19.67 45.39 22.91
C LEU A 190 -19.44 45.18 21.41
N ASP A 191 -18.55 45.95 20.78
CA ASP A 191 -18.24 45.82 19.35
C ASP A 191 -16.99 44.95 19.15
N SER A 192 -17.19 43.70 18.71
CA SER A 192 -16.12 42.73 18.43
C SER A 192 -15.09 43.23 17.41
N TYR A 193 -15.49 44.10 16.50
CA TYR A 193 -14.63 44.66 15.45
C TYR A 193 -13.92 45.94 15.89
N ARG A 194 -14.23 46.46 17.09
CA ARG A 194 -13.72 47.75 17.58
C ARG A 194 -12.20 47.83 17.54
N GLN A 195 -11.50 46.78 17.95
CA GLN A 195 -10.04 46.75 17.97
C GLN A 195 -9.46 46.83 16.55
N GLN A 196 -10.04 46.09 15.60
CA GLN A 196 -9.60 46.14 14.20
C GLN A 196 -9.84 47.52 13.57
N ILE A 197 -10.98 48.14 13.88
CA ILE A 197 -11.31 49.50 13.42
C ILE A 197 -10.38 50.55 14.04
N THR A 198 -10.01 50.39 15.31
CA THR A 198 -9.19 51.37 16.06
C THR A 198 -7.69 51.20 15.78
N ASN A 199 -7.21 49.98 15.52
CA ASN A 199 -5.80 49.70 15.19
C ASN A 199 -5.33 50.39 13.89
N ASN A 200 -6.24 50.69 12.96
CA ASN A 200 -5.95 51.51 11.78
C ASN A 200 -5.65 52.99 12.12
N LYS A 201 -5.88 53.42 13.36
CA LYS A 201 -5.62 54.78 13.86
C LYS A 201 -4.69 54.72 15.07
N SER A 202 -3.46 54.23 14.88
CA SER A 202 -2.23 54.60 15.63
C SER A 202 -2.36 55.00 17.12
N GLU A 203 -3.21 54.35 17.90
CA GLU A 203 -3.25 54.40 19.35
C GLU A 203 -3.11 52.95 19.82
N PHE A 204 -1.88 52.58 20.19
CA PHE A 204 -1.61 51.35 20.91
C PHE A 204 -2.35 51.40 22.26
N GLN A 205 -3.62 51.01 22.30
CA GLN A 205 -4.30 50.67 23.54
C GLN A 205 -3.90 49.25 23.92
N THR A 206 -2.86 49.16 24.74
CA THR A 206 -2.37 47.92 25.34
C THR A 206 -3.51 47.16 26.03
N PHE A 207 -3.88 46.02 25.45
CA PHE A 207 -4.57 44.88 26.08
C PHE A 207 -5.87 45.20 26.84
N TYR A 208 -7.01 45.19 26.13
CA TYR A 208 -8.33 44.94 26.74
C TYR A 208 -8.48 43.52 27.32
N PHE A 209 -7.47 42.65 27.18
CA PHE A 209 -7.50 41.24 27.58
C PHE A 209 -7.65 41.02 29.10
N GLY A 210 -7.45 42.07 29.92
CA GLY A 210 -7.63 42.03 31.38
C GLY A 210 -8.69 43.00 31.93
N SER A 211 -9.39 43.76 31.06
CA SER A 211 -10.22 44.88 31.50
C SER A 211 -11.73 44.64 31.43
N HIS A 212 -12.21 43.40 31.22
CA HIS A 212 -13.67 43.11 31.16
C HIS A 212 -14.44 43.49 32.44
N LEU A 213 -13.75 43.72 33.55
CA LEU A 213 -14.36 44.18 34.80
C LEU A 213 -14.93 45.60 34.70
N HIS A 214 -14.42 46.43 33.80
CA HIS A 214 -14.87 47.81 33.62
C HIS A 214 -15.07 48.13 32.14
N PHE A 215 -15.95 49.08 31.84
CA PHE A 215 -16.20 49.53 30.48
C PHE A 215 -16.27 51.06 30.42
N ASP A 216 -16.07 51.55 29.21
CA ASP A 216 -16.24 52.95 28.86
C ASP A 216 -17.52 53.10 28.04
N VAL A 217 -18.14 54.27 28.08
CA VAL A 217 -19.37 54.54 27.34
C VAL A 217 -19.42 55.99 26.88
N TYR A 218 -19.98 56.17 25.68
CA TYR A 218 -20.35 57.47 25.13
C TYR A 218 -21.88 57.57 25.14
N ILE A 219 -22.42 58.61 25.75
CA ILE A 219 -23.87 58.81 25.89
C ILE A 219 -24.21 60.17 25.32
N GLN A 220 -24.97 60.18 24.22
CA GLN A 220 -25.47 61.40 23.60
C GLN A 220 -26.91 61.66 24.03
N PHE A 221 -27.16 62.82 24.62
CA PHE A 221 -28.50 63.29 24.98
C PHE A 221 -29.17 64.02 23.82
N LYS A 222 -30.50 64.01 23.78
CA LYS A 222 -31.27 64.77 22.79
C LYS A 222 -31.25 66.28 23.05
N GLN A 223 -31.14 66.68 24.32
CA GLN A 223 -31.25 68.07 24.78
C GLN A 223 -30.05 68.43 25.65
N TYR A 224 -29.61 69.70 25.57
CA TYR A 224 -28.52 70.24 26.39
C TYR A 224 -28.77 70.08 27.89
N GLN A 225 -30.03 70.25 28.33
CA GLN A 225 -30.42 70.07 29.73
C GLN A 225 -30.03 68.69 30.27
N GLY A 226 -30.21 67.62 29.47
CA GLY A 226 -29.84 66.26 29.88
C GLY A 226 -28.33 66.10 30.06
N PHE A 227 -27.55 66.70 29.16
CA PHE A 227 -26.10 66.74 29.25
C PHE A 227 -25.64 67.51 30.49
N THR A 228 -26.14 68.72 30.73
CA THR A 228 -25.76 69.53 31.89
C THR A 228 -26.18 68.92 33.22
N SER A 229 -27.36 68.30 33.28
CA SER A 229 -27.84 67.60 34.47
C SER A 229 -26.92 66.42 34.80
N ALA A 230 -26.57 65.59 33.81
CA ALA A 230 -25.63 64.50 34.01
C ALA A 230 -24.27 65.00 34.48
N MET A 231 -23.67 65.98 33.79
CA MET A 231 -22.37 66.55 34.16
C MET A 231 -22.37 67.13 35.58
N THR A 232 -23.46 67.79 35.98
CA THR A 232 -23.60 68.35 37.34
C THR A 232 -23.76 67.26 38.39
N SER A 233 -24.58 66.23 38.13
CA SER A 233 -24.80 65.12 39.05
C SER A 233 -23.54 64.29 39.29
N PHE A 234 -22.72 64.05 38.25
CA PHE A 234 -21.49 63.28 38.39
C PHE A 234 -20.29 64.07 38.94
N LYS A 235 -20.40 65.40 39.05
CA LYS A 235 -19.30 66.26 39.51
C LYS A 235 -18.90 65.93 40.94
N GLY A 236 -17.70 65.37 41.09
CA GLY A 236 -17.15 65.00 42.39
C GLY A 236 -17.88 63.84 43.06
N MET A 237 -18.56 62.99 42.28
CA MET A 237 -19.24 61.80 42.76
C MET A 237 -18.55 60.52 42.28
N LYS A 238 -18.67 59.46 43.08
CA LYS A 238 -18.34 58.07 42.71
C LYS A 238 -19.63 57.25 42.63
N LEU A 239 -19.62 56.21 41.83
CA LEU A 239 -20.78 55.33 41.65
C LEU A 239 -20.80 54.31 42.79
N VAL A 240 -21.96 54.05 43.38
CA VAL A 240 -22.16 53.08 44.45
C VAL A 240 -23.25 52.10 44.04
N HIS A 241 -23.00 50.81 44.24
CA HIS A 241 -23.98 49.75 44.08
C HIS A 241 -24.25 49.10 45.44
N ILE A 242 -25.52 48.98 45.81
CA ILE A 242 -25.96 48.32 47.05
C ILE A 242 -26.61 46.99 46.67
N SER A 243 -26.05 45.87 47.14
CA SER A 243 -26.60 44.54 46.87
C SER A 243 -27.90 44.27 47.65
N GLU A 244 -28.59 43.19 47.29
CA GLU A 244 -29.77 42.71 48.03
C GLU A 244 -29.48 42.37 49.49
N GLU A 245 -28.25 41.92 49.75
CA GLU A 245 -27.75 41.62 51.09
C GLU A 245 -27.37 42.87 51.89
N GLY A 246 -27.58 44.08 51.35
CA GLY A 246 -27.20 45.34 51.97
C GLY A 246 -25.70 45.66 51.89
N ARG A 247 -24.91 44.90 51.13
CA ARG A 247 -23.47 45.17 50.96
C ARG A 247 -23.29 46.26 49.91
N ALA A 248 -22.62 47.35 50.28
CA ALA A 248 -22.35 48.46 49.38
C ALA A 248 -20.92 48.41 48.84
N ALA A 249 -20.77 48.70 47.54
CA ALA A 249 -19.48 48.84 46.88
C ALA A 249 -19.44 50.14 46.08
N ALA A 250 -18.32 50.87 46.17
CA ALA A 250 -18.09 52.14 45.49
C ALA A 250 -17.02 52.02 44.40
N ALA A 251 -17.27 52.60 43.24
CA ALA A 251 -16.36 52.63 42.10
C ALA A 251 -16.07 54.07 41.68
N ASN A 252 -14.79 54.41 41.62
CA ASN A 252 -14.33 55.65 41.03
C ASN A 252 -14.53 55.59 39.52
N ILE A 253 -15.13 56.64 38.96
CA ILE A 253 -15.42 56.78 37.53
C ILE A 253 -14.82 58.10 37.03
N MET A 254 -14.46 58.16 35.75
CA MET A 254 -14.01 59.40 35.12
C MET A 254 -15.08 59.87 34.16
N VAL A 255 -15.56 61.09 34.35
CA VAL A 255 -16.60 61.70 33.52
C VAL A 255 -16.02 62.93 32.84
N ASP A 256 -16.20 63.03 31.53
CA ASP A 256 -15.75 64.14 30.70
C ASP A 256 -16.71 64.35 29.52
N PHE A 257 -16.59 65.47 28.81
CA PHE A 257 -17.34 65.69 27.57
C PHE A 257 -16.57 65.18 26.35
N ASP A 258 -17.29 64.80 25.30
CA ASP A 258 -16.68 64.26 24.09
C ASP A 258 -16.04 65.37 23.25
N ARG A 259 -14.70 65.34 23.13
CA ARG A 259 -13.93 66.25 22.27
C ARG A 259 -13.67 65.68 20.87
N THR A 260 -14.03 64.43 20.64
CA THR A 260 -13.68 63.68 19.42
C THR A 260 -14.84 63.58 18.43
N SER A 261 -16.03 64.05 18.82
CA SER A 261 -17.26 63.89 18.06
C SER A 261 -17.54 62.42 17.70
N HIS A 262 -17.30 61.52 18.66
CA HIS A 262 -17.40 60.07 18.52
C HIS A 262 -18.78 59.60 18.06
N LEU A 263 -19.82 60.30 18.54
CA LEU A 263 -21.23 60.07 18.19
C LEU A 263 -21.77 61.04 17.13
N SER A 264 -20.89 61.71 16.37
CA SER A 264 -21.31 62.43 15.16
C SER A 264 -21.67 61.46 14.03
N ALA A 265 -22.58 61.87 13.15
CA ALA A 265 -22.97 61.06 11.99
C ALA A 265 -21.77 60.65 11.13
N LYS A 266 -20.84 61.59 10.90
CA LYS A 266 -19.59 61.35 10.15
C LYS A 266 -18.75 60.22 10.75
N ASN A 267 -18.52 60.24 12.06
CA ASN A 267 -17.70 59.22 12.73
C ASN A 267 -18.42 57.89 12.90
N ILE A 268 -19.74 57.89 13.10
CA ILE A 268 -20.55 56.67 13.11
C ILE A 268 -20.49 56.00 11.73
N GLU A 269 -20.77 56.74 10.65
CA GLU A 269 -20.72 56.22 9.28
C GLU A 269 -19.33 55.71 8.89
N ALA A 270 -18.26 56.41 9.30
CA ALA A 270 -16.89 55.97 9.07
C ALA A 270 -16.61 54.63 9.77
N ARG A 271 -17.05 54.45 11.03
CA ARG A 271 -16.92 53.19 11.77
C ARG A 271 -17.75 52.07 11.15
N ASP A 272 -18.98 52.36 10.75
CA ASP A 272 -19.87 51.39 10.11
C ASP A 272 -19.34 50.94 8.75
N ARG A 273 -18.77 51.85 7.96
CA ARG A 273 -18.12 51.53 6.69
C ARG A 273 -16.92 50.62 6.88
N GLU A 274 -16.08 50.91 7.86
CA GLU A 274 -14.92 50.06 8.15
C GLU A 274 -15.35 48.69 8.69
N ARG A 275 -16.37 48.65 9.56
CA ARG A 275 -16.98 47.39 10.02
C ARG A 275 -17.48 46.54 8.84
N LYS A 276 -18.19 47.15 7.89
CA LYS A 276 -18.67 46.45 6.69
C LYS A 276 -17.52 45.88 5.86
N ARG A 277 -16.43 46.63 5.67
CA ARG A 277 -15.24 46.15 4.94
C ARG A 277 -14.57 44.96 5.62
N ILE A 278 -14.49 44.97 6.95
CA ILE A 278 -13.92 43.85 7.71
C ILE A 278 -14.80 42.60 7.56
N ILE A 279 -16.11 42.75 7.76
CA ILE A 279 -17.07 41.64 7.62
C ILE A 279 -17.05 41.06 6.20
N GLU A 280 -16.94 41.91 5.18
CA GLU A 280 -16.86 41.47 3.77
C GLU A 280 -15.59 40.68 3.50
N LYS A 281 -14.43 41.14 3.99
CA LYS A 281 -13.17 40.38 3.90
C LYS A 281 -13.21 39.04 4.63
N GLU A 282 -13.79 38.99 5.83
CA GLU A 282 -13.94 37.73 6.58
C GLU A 282 -14.82 36.73 5.81
N LYS A 283 -15.92 37.21 5.19
CA LYS A 283 -16.80 36.39 4.35
C LYS A 283 -16.11 35.90 3.08
N GLU A 284 -15.34 36.75 2.41
CA GLU A 284 -14.57 36.36 1.23
C GLU A 284 -13.52 35.29 1.58
N GLU A 285 -12.86 35.41 2.74
CA GLU A 285 -11.91 34.42 3.21
C GLU A 285 -12.59 33.10 3.59
N GLU A 286 -13.75 33.15 4.25
CA GLU A 286 -14.56 31.96 4.57
C GLU A 286 -15.06 31.27 3.29
N GLU A 287 -15.52 32.02 2.29
CA GLU A 287 -15.95 31.47 1.01
C GLU A 287 -14.77 30.87 0.23
N ARG A 288 -13.60 31.52 0.27
CA ARG A 288 -12.37 30.97 -0.35
C ARG A 288 -11.97 29.66 0.31
N LYS A 289 -11.94 29.59 1.65
CA LYS A 289 -11.66 28.35 2.40
C LYS A 289 -12.66 27.25 2.06
N ARG A 290 -13.96 27.58 2.01
CA ARG A 290 -15.00 26.63 1.62
C ARG A 290 -14.81 26.11 0.19
N LYS A 291 -14.46 26.97 -0.77
CA LYS A 291 -14.17 26.55 -2.16
C LYS A 291 -12.93 25.64 -2.22
N GLU A 292 -11.87 25.98 -1.50
CA GLU A 292 -10.65 25.17 -1.40
C GLU A 292 -10.95 23.79 -0.78
N GLU A 293 -11.78 23.73 0.26
CA GLU A 293 -12.24 22.48 0.88
C GLU A 293 -13.11 21.63 -0.08
N GLU A 294 -14.07 22.26 -0.78
CA GLU A 294 -14.91 21.58 -1.78
C GLU A 294 -14.07 21.07 -2.97
N GLU A 295 -13.07 21.82 -3.43
CA GLU A 295 -12.16 21.38 -4.49
C GLU A 295 -11.28 20.22 -4.01
N LEU A 296 -10.76 20.28 -2.78
CA LEU A 296 -10.00 19.20 -2.18
C LEU A 296 -10.83 17.91 -2.07
N GLU A 297 -12.08 18.01 -1.63
CA GLU A 297 -12.99 16.85 -1.56
C GLU A 297 -13.34 16.32 -2.95
N ARG A 298 -13.56 17.19 -3.96
CA ARG A 298 -13.74 16.76 -5.35
C ARG A 298 -12.51 16.03 -5.88
N ARG A 299 -11.29 16.52 -5.61
CA ARG A 299 -10.04 15.85 -5.99
C ARG A 299 -9.91 14.49 -5.33
N LYS A 300 -10.17 14.37 -4.02
CA LYS A 300 -10.19 13.08 -3.31
C LYS A 300 -11.23 12.13 -3.88
N HIS A 301 -12.43 12.62 -4.22
CA HIS A 301 -13.48 11.79 -4.82
C HIS A 301 -13.07 11.30 -6.21
N GLN A 302 -12.50 12.17 -7.06
CA GLN A 302 -11.98 11.79 -8.36
C GLN A 302 -10.86 10.74 -8.25
N GLU A 303 -9.93 10.92 -7.31
CA GLU A 303 -8.85 9.96 -7.06
C GLU A 303 -9.41 8.59 -6.63
N ARG A 304 -10.40 8.56 -5.72
CA ARG A 304 -11.09 7.32 -5.32
C ARG A 304 -11.77 6.64 -6.52
N MET A 305 -12.46 7.41 -7.36
CA MET A 305 -13.11 6.88 -8.56
C MET A 305 -12.10 6.34 -9.58
N GLU A 306 -10.94 7.00 -9.73
CA GLU A 306 -9.86 6.53 -10.60
C GLU A 306 -9.23 5.24 -10.07
N ILE A 307 -8.99 5.14 -8.76
CA ILE A 307 -8.52 3.90 -8.12
C ILE A 307 -9.51 2.76 -8.36
N GLN A 308 -10.81 2.98 -8.13
CA GLN A 308 -11.85 1.97 -8.41
C GLN A 308 -11.89 1.56 -9.89
N ARG A 309 -11.75 2.50 -10.83
CA ARG A 309 -11.66 2.19 -12.26
C ARG A 309 -10.43 1.34 -12.58
N ARG A 310 -9.26 1.69 -12.06
CA ARG A 310 -8.03 0.92 -12.25
C ARG A 310 -8.14 -0.49 -11.66
N GLU A 311 -8.77 -0.65 -10.50
CA GLU A 311 -9.04 -1.96 -9.91
C GLU A 311 -10.02 -2.78 -10.75
N ALA A 312 -11.12 -2.18 -11.21
CA ALA A 312 -12.08 -2.84 -12.09
C ALA A 312 -11.45 -3.26 -13.43
N GLU A 313 -10.58 -2.43 -14.02
CA GLU A 313 -9.82 -2.78 -15.21
C GLU A 313 -8.86 -3.94 -14.96
N LYS A 314 -8.14 -3.95 -13.82
CA LYS A 314 -7.28 -5.10 -13.44
C LYS A 314 -8.09 -6.39 -13.28
N VAL A 315 -9.25 -6.32 -12.63
CA VAL A 315 -10.15 -7.48 -12.49
C VAL A 315 -10.64 -7.96 -13.85
N LYS A 316 -11.04 -7.05 -14.74
CA LYS A 316 -11.46 -7.38 -16.11
C LYS A 316 -10.33 -8.01 -16.93
N GLN A 317 -9.11 -7.46 -16.86
CA GLN A 317 -7.93 -8.03 -17.50
C GLN A 317 -7.63 -9.45 -16.98
N MET A 318 -7.72 -9.66 -15.66
CA MET A 318 -7.53 -10.98 -15.04
C MET A 318 -8.60 -11.99 -15.50
N MET A 319 -9.87 -11.56 -15.59
CA MET A 319 -10.96 -12.37 -16.12
C MET A 319 -10.76 -12.72 -17.61
N ASP A 320 -10.35 -11.75 -18.43
CA ASP A 320 -10.05 -11.98 -19.85
C ASP A 320 -8.85 -12.90 -20.05
N GLU A 321 -7.82 -12.81 -19.21
CA GLU A 321 -6.69 -13.76 -19.20
C GLU A 321 -7.11 -15.17 -18.81
N LEU A 322 -7.94 -15.31 -17.77
CA LEU A 322 -8.51 -16.59 -17.35
C LEU A 322 -9.32 -17.22 -18.49
N ARG A 323 -10.17 -16.42 -19.15
CA ARG A 323 -10.97 -16.86 -20.29
C ARG A 323 -10.11 -17.27 -21.49
N LYS A 324 -9.04 -16.51 -21.81
CA LYS A 324 -8.06 -16.89 -22.84
C LYS A 324 -7.30 -18.17 -22.48
N LYS A 325 -6.95 -18.37 -21.20
CA LYS A 325 -6.31 -19.61 -20.71
C LYS A 325 -7.27 -20.81 -20.84
N GLU A 326 -8.54 -20.63 -20.50
CA GLU A 326 -9.58 -21.65 -20.64
C GLU A 326 -9.83 -22.01 -22.11
N GLU A 327 -9.92 -21.01 -23.00
CA GLU A 327 -10.09 -21.23 -24.44
C GLU A 327 -8.87 -21.94 -25.05
N ARG A 328 -7.65 -21.62 -24.60
CA ARG A 328 -6.42 -22.35 -24.97
C ARG A 328 -6.42 -23.80 -24.47
N ARG A 329 -6.94 -24.08 -23.26
CA ARG A 329 -7.11 -25.46 -22.76
C ARG A 329 -8.12 -26.23 -23.62
N ARG A 330 -9.29 -25.64 -23.91
CA ARG A 330 -10.31 -26.24 -24.77
C ARG A 330 -9.78 -26.52 -26.18
N LYS A 331 -9.05 -25.58 -26.81
CA LYS A 331 -8.41 -25.81 -28.13
C LYS A 331 -7.35 -26.92 -28.10
N ARG A 332 -6.62 -27.10 -26.99
CA ARG A 332 -5.65 -28.20 -26.82
C ARG A 332 -6.35 -29.54 -26.63
N GLU A 333 -7.45 -29.58 -25.88
CA GLU A 333 -8.28 -30.78 -25.71
C GLU A 333 -8.95 -31.18 -27.03
N GLU A 334 -9.49 -30.22 -27.79
CA GLU A 334 -10.11 -30.47 -29.09
C GLU A 334 -9.08 -30.94 -30.13
N LYS A 335 -7.86 -30.37 -30.14
CA LYS A 335 -6.75 -30.87 -30.97
C LYS A 335 -6.34 -32.29 -30.60
N ARG A 336 -6.29 -32.63 -29.31
CA ARG A 336 -6.00 -34.01 -28.85
C ARG A 336 -7.11 -34.97 -29.28
N ARG A 337 -8.38 -34.55 -29.22
CA ARG A 337 -9.52 -35.35 -29.68
C ARG A 337 -9.46 -35.60 -31.19
N LYS A 338 -9.25 -34.56 -32.00
CA LYS A 338 -9.12 -34.66 -33.47
C LYS A 338 -7.93 -35.54 -33.88
N LYS A 339 -6.80 -35.44 -33.18
CA LYS A 339 -5.62 -36.29 -33.46
C LYS A 339 -5.87 -37.77 -33.13
N LYS A 340 -6.68 -38.05 -32.11
CA LYS A 340 -7.09 -39.42 -31.74
C LYS A 340 -8.05 -40.02 -32.77
N GLU A 341 -9.03 -39.23 -33.23
CA GLU A 341 -9.98 -39.60 -34.30
C GLU A 341 -9.26 -39.84 -35.65
N GLU A 342 -8.26 -39.03 -35.98
CA GLU A 342 -7.44 -39.20 -37.20
C GLU A 342 -6.56 -40.46 -37.13
N GLN A 343 -6.02 -40.77 -35.96
CA GLN A 343 -5.22 -41.97 -35.72
C GLN A 343 -6.08 -43.25 -35.84
N GLU A 344 -7.31 -43.25 -35.31
CA GLU A 344 -8.27 -44.35 -35.50
C GLU A 344 -8.68 -44.54 -36.97
N ARG A 345 -8.87 -43.44 -37.72
CA ARG A 345 -9.14 -43.52 -39.17
C ARG A 345 -7.97 -44.12 -39.96
N LEU A 346 -6.74 -43.73 -39.63
CA LEU A 346 -5.54 -44.30 -40.27
C LEU A 346 -5.36 -45.79 -39.95
N GLU A 347 -5.68 -46.20 -38.72
CA GLU A 347 -5.65 -47.60 -38.30
C GLU A 347 -6.72 -48.43 -39.02
N GLN A 348 -7.93 -47.89 -39.20
CA GLN A 348 -8.97 -48.52 -40.01
C GLN A 348 -8.57 -48.66 -41.49
N GLN A 349 -7.94 -47.64 -42.08
CA GLN A 349 -7.42 -47.73 -43.46
C GLN A 349 -6.30 -48.78 -43.60
N ARG A 350 -5.43 -48.91 -42.60
CA ARG A 350 -4.40 -49.98 -42.58
C ARG A 350 -5.02 -51.36 -42.53
N ARG A 351 -6.00 -51.59 -41.65
CA ARG A 351 -6.74 -52.88 -41.58
C ARG A 351 -7.43 -53.23 -42.90
N GLN A 352 -8.06 -52.26 -43.56
CA GLN A 352 -8.68 -52.47 -44.87
C GLN A 352 -7.66 -52.79 -45.97
N ARG A 353 -6.46 -52.19 -45.92
CA ARG A 353 -5.38 -52.48 -46.86
C ARG A 353 -4.79 -53.88 -46.63
N GLU A 354 -4.62 -54.29 -45.38
CA GLU A 354 -4.18 -55.63 -45.01
C GLU A 354 -5.19 -56.70 -45.42
N GLN A 355 -6.50 -56.46 -45.24
CA GLN A 355 -7.55 -57.37 -45.71
C GLN A 355 -7.51 -57.55 -47.23
N ARG A 356 -7.33 -56.46 -48.01
CA ARG A 356 -7.18 -56.55 -49.48
C ARG A 356 -5.92 -57.33 -49.89
N ILE A 357 -4.83 -57.22 -49.14
CA ILE A 357 -3.59 -57.98 -49.40
C ILE A 357 -3.79 -59.47 -49.07
N ALA A 358 -4.44 -59.77 -47.95
CA ALA A 358 -4.75 -61.15 -47.56
C ALA A 358 -5.69 -61.83 -48.57
N GLU A 359 -6.70 -61.11 -49.07
CA GLU A 359 -7.63 -61.62 -50.08
C GLU A 359 -6.92 -61.88 -51.43
N LYS A 360 -5.99 -61.00 -51.84
CA LYS A 360 -5.13 -61.25 -53.01
C LYS A 360 -4.21 -62.45 -52.83
N ARG A 361 -3.65 -62.67 -51.64
CA ARG A 361 -2.84 -63.87 -51.35
C ARG A 361 -3.66 -65.14 -51.41
N LYS A 362 -4.89 -65.13 -50.88
CA LYS A 362 -5.80 -66.27 -50.91
C LYS A 362 -6.20 -66.66 -52.35
N ARG A 363 -6.50 -65.66 -53.20
CA ARG A 363 -6.76 -65.90 -54.64
C ARG A 363 -5.54 -66.48 -55.36
N LEU A 364 -4.34 -66.00 -55.04
CA LEU A 364 -3.09 -66.54 -55.60
C LEU A 364 -2.84 -67.99 -55.16
N GLU A 365 -3.19 -68.32 -53.91
CA GLU A 365 -3.07 -69.66 -53.35
C GLU A 365 -4.09 -70.64 -53.96
N GLU A 366 -5.31 -70.18 -54.28
CA GLU A 366 -6.30 -70.94 -55.05
C GLU A 366 -5.87 -71.16 -56.50
N GLN A 367 -5.29 -70.15 -57.18
CA GLN A 367 -4.68 -70.34 -58.50
C GLN A 367 -3.54 -71.38 -58.47
N ARG A 368 -2.64 -71.29 -57.47
CA ARG A 368 -1.57 -72.28 -57.27
C ARG A 368 -2.11 -73.68 -56.96
N LYS A 369 -3.21 -73.80 -56.21
CA LYS A 369 -3.85 -75.10 -55.95
C LYS A 369 -4.41 -75.70 -57.23
N VAL A 370 -5.05 -74.91 -58.10
CA VAL A 370 -5.56 -75.37 -59.40
C VAL A 370 -4.41 -75.78 -60.34
N GLU A 371 -3.33 -74.99 -60.40
CA GLU A 371 -2.13 -75.34 -61.16
C GLU A 371 -1.42 -76.59 -60.62
N SER A 372 -1.35 -76.75 -59.30
CA SER A 372 -0.80 -77.96 -58.67
C SER A 372 -1.67 -79.20 -58.91
N LEU A 373 -2.99 -79.05 -58.99
CA LEU A 373 -3.92 -80.13 -59.33
C LEU A 373 -3.72 -80.57 -60.79
N HIS A 374 -3.50 -79.62 -61.69
CA HIS A 374 -3.21 -79.91 -63.09
C HIS A 374 -1.86 -80.63 -63.25
N LEU A 375 -0.82 -80.17 -62.53
CA LEU A 375 0.48 -80.83 -62.49
C LEU A 375 0.40 -82.24 -61.88
N LEU A 376 -0.34 -82.41 -60.78
CA LEU A 376 -0.53 -83.71 -60.13
C LEU A 376 -1.29 -84.70 -61.03
N LYS A 377 -2.29 -84.21 -61.78
CA LYS A 377 -3.06 -85.02 -62.74
C LYS A 377 -2.18 -85.48 -63.91
N GLU A 378 -1.30 -84.62 -64.41
CA GLU A 378 -0.34 -84.95 -65.47
C GLU A 378 0.76 -85.91 -64.99
N LEU A 379 1.24 -85.73 -63.75
CA LEU A 379 2.22 -86.63 -63.12
C LEU A 379 1.61 -88.01 -62.81
N LEU A 380 0.36 -88.08 -62.34
CA LEU A 380 -0.35 -89.35 -62.13
C LEU A 380 -0.62 -90.08 -63.44
N LYS A 381 -0.91 -89.34 -64.53
CA LYS A 381 -1.02 -89.92 -65.88
C LYS A 381 0.32 -90.50 -66.36
N ARG A 382 1.43 -89.77 -66.20
CA ARG A 382 2.78 -90.28 -66.51
C ARG A 382 3.20 -91.48 -65.64
N VAL A 383 2.79 -91.54 -64.37
CA VAL A 383 3.06 -92.69 -63.50
C VAL A 383 2.20 -93.90 -63.87
N ALA A 384 0.96 -93.69 -64.32
CA ALA A 384 0.10 -94.75 -64.85
C ALA A 384 0.65 -95.31 -66.18
N ASP A 385 1.11 -94.44 -67.09
CA ASP A 385 1.71 -94.84 -68.37
C ASP A 385 3.01 -95.62 -68.15
N LYS A 386 3.85 -95.21 -67.17
CA LYS A 386 5.09 -95.92 -66.82
C LYS A 386 4.85 -97.28 -66.13
N ARG A 387 3.80 -97.40 -65.30
CA ARG A 387 3.40 -98.69 -64.72
C ARG A 387 2.84 -99.66 -65.77
N ALA A 388 2.12 -99.15 -66.76
CA ALA A 388 1.64 -99.96 -67.88
C ALA A 388 2.83 -100.47 -68.74
N GLU A 389 3.85 -99.64 -69.00
CA GLU A 389 5.09 -100.07 -69.66
C GLU A 389 5.88 -101.12 -68.84
N GLU A 390 5.97 -100.96 -67.51
CA GLU A 390 6.64 -101.93 -66.62
C GLU A 390 5.89 -103.28 -66.50
N GLU A 391 4.55 -103.28 -66.53
CA GLU A 391 3.75 -104.52 -66.59
C GLU A 391 3.86 -105.23 -67.95
N GLU A 392 3.96 -104.47 -69.05
CA GLU A 392 4.15 -105.03 -70.39
C GLU A 392 5.57 -105.61 -70.58
N GLU A 393 6.59 -104.96 -70.02
CA GLU A 393 7.98 -105.50 -69.98
C GLU A 393 8.08 -106.78 -69.14
N LYS A 394 7.41 -106.85 -67.98
CA LYS A 394 7.40 -108.06 -67.14
C LYS A 394 6.72 -109.24 -67.84
N ARG A 395 5.61 -109.00 -68.55
CA ARG A 395 4.93 -110.03 -69.37
C ARG A 395 5.77 -110.49 -70.58
N LYS A 396 6.62 -109.63 -71.14
CA LYS A 396 7.57 -110.00 -72.21
C LYS A 396 8.71 -110.86 -71.66
N ARG A 397 9.27 -110.52 -70.49
CA ARG A 397 10.34 -111.31 -69.83
C ARG A 397 9.88 -112.70 -69.35
N GLU A 398 8.64 -112.85 -68.90
CA GLU A 398 8.08 -114.18 -68.54
C GLU A 398 7.94 -115.11 -69.77
N LYS A 399 7.53 -114.57 -70.92
CA LYS A 399 7.42 -115.35 -72.17
C LYS A 399 8.79 -115.74 -72.75
N GLU A 400 9.80 -114.90 -72.54
CA GLU A 400 11.18 -115.16 -72.97
C GLU A 400 11.84 -116.28 -72.13
N LEU A 401 11.56 -116.32 -70.82
CA LEU A 401 12.08 -117.36 -69.92
C LEU A 401 11.47 -118.75 -70.18
N ASP A 402 10.20 -118.81 -70.61
CA ASP A 402 9.53 -120.07 -70.96
C ASP A 402 10.01 -120.63 -72.32
N MET A 403 10.33 -119.75 -73.27
CA MET A 403 10.91 -120.11 -74.57
C MET A 403 12.35 -120.63 -74.46
N LEU A 404 13.16 -120.09 -73.53
CA LEU A 404 14.51 -120.59 -73.23
C LEU A 404 14.49 -122.00 -72.61
N ARG A 405 13.51 -122.33 -71.75
CA ARG A 405 13.35 -123.69 -71.20
C ARG A 405 13.01 -124.73 -72.26
N GLN A 406 12.17 -124.38 -73.25
CA GLN A 406 11.83 -125.29 -74.36
C GLN A 406 12.99 -125.52 -75.35
N ILE A 407 13.93 -124.58 -75.45
CA ILE A 407 15.15 -124.71 -76.27
C ILE A 407 16.20 -125.59 -75.57
N GLU A 408 16.33 -125.49 -74.25
CA GLU A 408 17.27 -126.29 -73.46
C GLU A 408 16.87 -127.78 -73.38
N GLU A 409 15.56 -128.07 -73.35
CA GLU A 409 15.04 -129.44 -73.37
C GLU A 409 15.21 -130.12 -74.75
N LYS A 410 15.21 -129.35 -75.85
CA LYS A 410 15.53 -129.84 -77.21
C LYS A 410 17.04 -130.02 -77.44
N LYS A 411 17.90 -129.20 -76.80
CA LYS A 411 19.36 -129.36 -76.83
C LYS A 411 19.83 -130.62 -76.11
N ARG A 412 19.24 -130.94 -74.95
CA ARG A 412 19.55 -132.17 -74.19
C ARG A 412 19.25 -133.46 -74.95
N LYS A 413 18.21 -133.49 -75.80
CA LYS A 413 17.87 -134.65 -76.65
C LYS A 413 18.82 -134.82 -77.84
N LEU A 414 19.43 -133.74 -78.35
CA LEU A 414 20.44 -133.79 -79.41
C LEU A 414 21.83 -134.22 -78.87
N GLU A 415 22.21 -133.77 -77.67
CA GLU A 415 23.49 -134.16 -77.03
C GLU A 415 23.55 -135.64 -76.62
N GLU A 416 22.41 -136.29 -76.35
CA GLU A 416 22.36 -137.74 -76.07
C GLU A 416 22.55 -138.61 -77.34
N GLU A 417 22.10 -138.14 -78.51
CA GLU A 417 22.32 -138.83 -79.80
C GLU A 417 23.75 -138.66 -80.34
N GLU A 418 24.40 -137.52 -80.10
CA GLU A 418 25.82 -137.31 -80.50
C GLU A 418 26.79 -138.11 -79.63
N ARG A 419 26.55 -138.20 -78.31
CA ARG A 419 27.39 -139.00 -77.41
C ARG A 419 27.38 -140.49 -77.72
N LEU A 420 26.26 -141.04 -78.23
CA LEU A 420 26.20 -142.44 -78.65
C LEU A 420 27.01 -142.71 -79.94
N LYS A 421 27.18 -141.71 -80.81
CA LYS A 421 27.98 -141.79 -82.05
C LYS A 421 29.49 -141.64 -81.77
N GLU A 422 29.88 -140.79 -80.82
CA GLU A 422 31.29 -140.62 -80.42
C GLU A 422 31.87 -141.86 -79.71
N GLU A 423 31.06 -142.58 -78.91
CA GLU A 423 31.50 -143.78 -78.19
C GLU A 423 31.82 -144.95 -79.15
N VAL A 424 31.07 -145.07 -80.25
CA VAL A 424 31.28 -146.08 -81.31
C VAL A 424 32.52 -145.78 -82.16
N GLU A 425 32.82 -144.50 -82.42
CA GLU A 425 34.04 -144.09 -83.12
C GLU A 425 35.31 -144.25 -82.26
N LYS A 426 35.23 -143.95 -80.95
CA LYS A 426 36.36 -144.15 -80.02
C LYS A 426 36.77 -145.62 -79.88
N GLN A 427 35.81 -146.55 -79.86
CA GLN A 427 36.12 -147.99 -79.79
C GLN A 427 36.76 -148.56 -81.07
N LYS A 428 36.46 -147.99 -82.25
CA LYS A 428 37.12 -148.36 -83.52
C LYS A 428 38.58 -147.86 -83.58
N LYS A 429 38.86 -146.68 -83.02
CA LYS A 429 40.18 -146.05 -83.04
C LYS A 429 41.19 -146.78 -82.13
N ILE A 430 40.75 -147.23 -80.96
CA ILE A 430 41.59 -147.97 -79.99
C ILE A 430 41.98 -149.37 -80.52
N LYS A 431 41.10 -150.02 -81.29
CA LYS A 431 41.39 -151.33 -81.93
C LYS A 431 42.45 -151.25 -83.02
N LEU A 432 42.50 -150.15 -83.79
CA LEU A 432 43.53 -149.93 -84.81
C LEU A 432 44.90 -149.60 -84.20
N GLU A 433 44.94 -148.84 -83.11
CA GLU A 433 46.19 -148.46 -82.42
C GLU A 433 46.89 -149.67 -81.77
N GLN A 434 46.13 -150.65 -81.27
CA GLN A 434 46.68 -151.89 -80.72
C GLN A 434 47.27 -152.81 -81.80
N GLN A 435 46.67 -152.84 -82.99
CA GLN A 435 47.20 -153.60 -84.13
C GLN A 435 48.48 -152.97 -84.72
N GLU A 436 48.59 -151.64 -84.70
CA GLU A 436 49.80 -150.92 -85.13
C GLU A 436 50.98 -151.18 -84.18
N LYS A 437 50.73 -151.21 -82.86
CA LYS A 437 51.77 -151.46 -81.83
C LYS A 437 52.33 -152.89 -81.90
N GLU A 438 51.46 -153.89 -82.09
CA GLU A 438 51.88 -155.29 -82.22
C GLU A 438 52.75 -155.55 -83.46
N LEU A 439 52.45 -154.88 -84.58
CA LEU A 439 53.24 -154.97 -85.81
C LEU A 439 54.59 -154.27 -85.66
N ARG A 440 54.66 -153.15 -84.94
CA ARG A 440 55.89 -152.39 -84.67
C ARG A 440 56.88 -153.17 -83.80
N ASP A 441 56.39 -153.86 -82.77
CA ASP A 441 57.24 -154.64 -81.87
C ASP A 441 57.73 -155.95 -82.51
N LYS A 442 56.92 -156.59 -83.37
CA LYS A 442 57.37 -157.73 -84.18
C LYS A 442 58.47 -157.35 -85.19
N LEU A 443 58.40 -156.14 -85.77
CA LEU A 443 59.42 -155.60 -86.67
C LEU A 443 60.75 -155.28 -85.94
N LEU A 444 60.67 -154.72 -84.73
CA LEU A 444 61.85 -154.42 -83.91
C LEU A 444 62.59 -155.67 -83.43
N LYS A 445 61.86 -156.75 -83.14
CA LYS A 445 62.44 -158.04 -82.73
C LYS A 445 63.16 -158.73 -83.90
N ASN A 446 62.55 -158.72 -85.09
CA ASN A 446 63.16 -159.26 -86.32
C ASN A 446 64.42 -158.49 -86.77
N LEU A 447 64.46 -157.17 -86.57
CA LEU A 447 65.64 -156.35 -86.89
C LEU A 447 66.83 -156.60 -85.96
N LYS A 448 66.57 -156.97 -84.69
CA LYS A 448 67.62 -157.33 -83.73
C LYS A 448 68.19 -158.72 -84.01
N GLU A 449 67.35 -159.72 -84.26
CA GLU A 449 67.80 -161.08 -84.63
C GLU A 449 68.57 -161.09 -85.97
N MET A 450 68.20 -160.25 -86.93
CA MET A 450 68.94 -160.08 -88.18
C MET A 450 70.32 -159.43 -87.99
N LYS A 451 70.47 -158.53 -87.01
CA LYS A 451 71.77 -157.91 -86.69
C LYS A 451 72.71 -158.89 -85.99
N GLU A 452 72.19 -159.71 -85.08
CA GLU A 452 72.95 -160.77 -84.41
C GLU A 452 73.43 -161.83 -85.41
N ARG A 453 72.57 -162.28 -86.33
CA ARG A 453 72.95 -163.21 -87.42
C ARG A 453 74.00 -162.64 -88.37
N LYS A 454 73.96 -161.34 -88.67
CA LYS A 454 74.91 -160.71 -89.59
C LYS A 454 76.32 -160.55 -88.99
N GLN A 455 76.40 -160.24 -87.69
CA GLN A 455 77.69 -160.17 -86.99
C GLN A 455 78.29 -161.56 -86.73
N GLU A 456 77.45 -162.58 -86.58
CA GLU A 456 77.89 -163.98 -86.44
C GLU A 456 78.44 -164.58 -87.74
N LEU A 457 77.94 -164.14 -88.90
CA LEU A 457 78.53 -164.45 -90.22
C LEU A 457 79.86 -163.71 -90.47
N GLU A 458 80.03 -162.49 -89.94
CA GLU A 458 81.32 -161.76 -89.99
C GLU A 458 82.40 -162.41 -89.12
N ARG A 459 82.00 -163.06 -88.02
CA ARG A 459 82.86 -163.95 -87.23
C ARG A 459 83.40 -165.16 -88.04
N GLU A 460 82.72 -165.59 -89.09
CA GLU A 460 83.06 -166.82 -89.83
C GLU A 460 83.94 -166.60 -91.06
N LEU A 461 83.80 -165.46 -91.73
CA LEU A 461 84.59 -165.11 -92.92
C LEU A 461 86.03 -164.68 -92.60
N LEU A 462 86.26 -163.99 -91.46
CA LEU A 462 87.62 -163.64 -91.02
C LEU A 462 88.46 -164.86 -90.59
N ARG A 463 87.80 -165.96 -90.19
CA ARG A 463 88.46 -167.24 -89.90
C ARG A 463 88.88 -168.02 -91.15
N LYS A 464 88.30 -167.73 -92.33
CA LYS A 464 88.53 -168.48 -93.57
C LYS A 464 89.54 -167.85 -94.53
N GLN A 465 89.91 -166.58 -94.38
CA GLN A 465 90.63 -165.90 -95.46
C GLN A 465 92.16 -166.04 -95.49
N ILE A 466 92.96 -165.94 -94.43
CA ILE A 466 94.44 -165.89 -94.65
C ILE A 466 95.24 -166.68 -93.61
N LYS A 467 94.97 -167.99 -93.67
CA LYS A 467 95.85 -169.11 -93.31
C LYS A 467 96.72 -169.56 -94.52
N ASN A 468 96.80 -168.77 -95.62
CA ASN A 468 97.29 -169.25 -96.94
C ASN A 468 98.15 -168.26 -97.78
N LYS A 469 98.75 -167.22 -97.18
CA LYS A 469 99.81 -166.38 -97.79
C LYS A 469 100.78 -166.01 -96.65
N VAL A 470 102.08 -166.27 -96.60
CA VAL A 470 103.09 -166.82 -97.51
C VAL A 470 104.26 -167.29 -96.62
N LYS A 471 104.76 -168.50 -96.85
CA LYS A 471 106.19 -168.85 -96.69
C LYS A 471 106.81 -168.63 -98.08
N LEU A 472 107.74 -167.68 -98.22
CA LEU A 472 108.94 -167.71 -99.07
C LEU A 472 109.47 -166.29 -99.37
N ASN A 473 110.65 -166.02 -98.78
CA ASN A 473 111.83 -165.21 -99.18
C ASN A 473 112.57 -164.87 -97.86
N SER A 474 113.85 -165.17 -97.57
CA SER A 474 115.08 -165.57 -98.28
C SER A 474 116.12 -166.00 -97.20
N ILE A 475 116.79 -167.16 -97.20
CA ILE A 475 118.11 -167.59 -97.76
C ILE A 475 119.31 -166.61 -97.57
N ILE A 476 120.41 -167.06 -96.89
CA ILE A 476 121.88 -167.06 -97.27
C ILE A 476 122.90 -167.00 -96.06
N LYS A 477 123.88 -167.96 -96.06
CA LYS A 477 125.32 -168.03 -95.61
C LYS A 477 125.90 -168.31 -94.20
N LYS A 478 127.09 -168.94 -94.33
CA LYS A 478 128.29 -169.14 -93.49
C LYS A 478 128.90 -167.86 -92.94
#